data_AF-A0AAW9S1G7-F1
#
_entry.id   AF-A0AAW9S1G7-F1
#
_cell.length_a   1.000
_cell.length_b   1.000
_cell.length_c   1.000
_cell.angle_alpha   90.00
_cell.angle_beta   90.00
_cell.angle_gamma   90.00
#
_symmetry.space_group_name_H-M   'P 1'
#
loop_
_entity.id
_entity.type
_entity.pdbx_description
1 polymer ?
#
loop_
_entity_poly.entity_id
_entity_poly.type
_entity_poly.pdbx_seq_one_letter_code
_entity_poly.pdbx_strand_id
1 'polypeptide(L)'
;MRKQLHDIQLIDQYLLKEMQEDDQLLFQAKMLTSAELKENVRIQQKTYQVIRWLSRQQKKSQLESLHQSLMQEEKFAKEVNAIFK
;
A
#
# COMPACT_ATOMS: atom_id res chain seq x y z
N MET A 1 -9.48 -13.95 20.79
CA MET A 1 -9.34 -13.96 19.32
C MET A 1 -10.34 -13.08 18.58
N ARG A 2 -11.67 -13.22 18.78
CA ARG A 2 -12.68 -12.44 18.02
C ARG A 2 -12.55 -10.92 18.14
N LYS A 3 -12.26 -10.42 19.34
CA LYS A 3 -12.05 -8.99 19.62
C LYS A 3 -10.83 -8.41 18.88
N GLN A 4 -9.70 -9.10 18.95
CA GLN A 4 -8.48 -8.67 18.27
C GLN A 4 -8.64 -8.62 16.74
N LEU A 5 -9.35 -9.59 16.17
CA LEU A 5 -9.63 -9.60 14.73
C LEU A 5 -10.53 -8.43 14.32
N HIS A 6 -11.51 -8.10 15.14
CA HIS A 6 -12.38 -6.94 14.91
C HIS A 6 -11.61 -5.62 14.99
N ASP A 7 -10.73 -5.48 15.99
CA ASP A 7 -9.90 -4.28 16.15
C ASP A 7 -8.96 -4.09 14.96
N ILE A 8 -8.33 -5.17 14.48
CA ILE A 8 -7.49 -5.13 13.26
C ILE A 8 -8.30 -4.69 12.04
N GLN A 9 -9.50 -5.25 11.85
CA GLN A 9 -10.38 -4.90 10.72
C GLN A 9 -10.84 -3.43 10.77
N LEU A 10 -11.16 -2.91 11.95
CA LEU A 10 -11.50 -1.50 12.11
C LEU A 10 -10.32 -0.60 11.77
N ILE A 11 -9.11 -0.95 12.22
CA ILE A 11 -7.90 -0.19 11.86
C ILE A 11 -7.65 -0.26 10.36
N ASP A 12 -7.90 -1.40 9.71
CA ASP A 12 -7.80 -1.55 8.25
C ASP A 12 -8.75 -0.60 7.53
N GLN A 13 -10.04 -0.65 7.87
CA GLN A 13 -11.05 0.23 7.28
C GLN A 13 -10.69 1.71 7.45
N TYR A 14 -10.15 2.09 8.60
CA TYR A 14 -9.67 3.45 8.85
C TYR A 14 -8.46 3.81 7.95
N LEU A 15 -7.42 2.97 7.92
CA LEU A 15 -6.18 3.24 7.17
C LEU A 15 -6.37 3.18 5.65
N LEU A 16 -7.31 2.37 5.18
CA LEU A 16 -7.67 2.21 3.76
C LEU A 16 -8.73 3.21 3.29
N LYS A 17 -9.24 4.07 4.19
CA LYS A 17 -10.30 5.06 3.90
C LYS A 17 -11.60 4.43 3.41
N GLU A 18 -11.98 3.31 4.02
CA GLU A 18 -13.20 2.57 3.72
C GLU A 18 -14.32 2.86 4.74
N MET A 19 -14.02 3.62 5.80
CA MET A 19 -15.02 4.09 6.76
C MET A 19 -15.87 5.21 6.19
N GLN A 20 -17.14 5.26 6.61
CA GLN A 20 -17.99 6.44 6.44
C GLN A 20 -17.46 7.60 7.29
N GLU A 21 -17.77 8.85 6.90
CA GLU A 21 -17.22 10.04 7.56
C GLU A 21 -17.54 10.09 9.06
N ASP A 22 -18.78 9.78 9.45
CA ASP A 22 -19.21 9.77 10.85
C ASP A 22 -18.45 8.74 11.70
N ASP A 23 -18.26 7.53 11.15
CA ASP A 23 -17.50 6.46 11.79
C ASP A 23 -16.01 6.83 11.91
N GLN A 24 -15.48 7.52 10.91
CA GLN A 24 -14.10 8.00 10.91
C GLN A 24 -13.87 9.03 12.02
N LEU A 25 -14.79 10.00 12.19
CA LEU A 25 -14.71 10.99 13.26
C LEU A 25 -14.79 10.33 14.65
N LEU A 26 -15.71 9.39 14.83
CA LEU A 26 -15.82 8.64 16.09
C LEU A 26 -14.55 7.82 16.36
N PHE A 27 -13.98 7.19 15.34
CA PHE A 27 -12.73 6.43 15.47
C PHE A 27 -11.55 7.33 15.84
N GLN A 28 -11.45 8.52 15.24
CA GLN A 28 -10.45 9.52 15.60
C GLN A 28 -10.59 9.99 17.05
N ALA A 29 -11.81 10.26 17.51
CA ALA A 29 -12.06 10.59 18.92
C ALA A 29 -11.60 9.47 19.87
N LYS A 30 -11.88 8.20 19.54
CA LYS A 30 -11.40 7.03 20.31
C LYS A 30 -9.87 6.93 20.34
N MET A 31 -9.18 7.25 19.25
CA MET A 31 -7.72 7.27 19.22
C MET A 31 -7.12 8.36 20.13
N LEU A 32 -7.82 9.46 20.35
CA LEU A 32 -7.36 10.51 21.27
C LEU A 32 -7.45 10.09 22.73
N THR A 33 -8.42 9.24 23.08
CA THR A 33 -8.64 8.79 24.47
C THR A 33 -7.99 7.44 24.79
N SER A 34 -7.61 6.65 23.77
CA SER A 34 -6.99 5.34 23.94
C SER A 34 -5.58 5.29 23.35
N ALA A 35 -4.58 5.31 24.24
CA ALA A 35 -3.17 5.17 23.86
C ALA A 35 -2.88 3.82 23.20
N GLU A 36 -3.54 2.75 23.66
CA GLU A 36 -3.41 1.40 23.09
C GLU A 36 -3.90 1.37 21.64
N LEU A 37 -5.10 1.92 21.37
CA LEU A 37 -5.65 1.97 20.01
C LEU A 37 -4.74 2.79 19.08
N LYS A 38 -4.26 3.95 19.56
CA LYS A 38 -3.35 4.80 18.80
C LYS A 38 -2.05 4.07 18.44
N GLU A 39 -1.49 3.30 19.36
CA GLU A 39 -0.27 2.53 19.12
C GLU A 39 -0.52 1.38 18.13
N ASN A 40 -1.64 0.67 18.26
CA ASN A 40 -2.02 -0.39 17.31
C ASN A 40 -2.18 0.16 15.88
N VAL A 41 -2.85 1.31 15.73
CA VAL A 41 -2.96 2.01 14.44
C VAL A 41 -1.58 2.37 13.88
N ARG A 42 -0.69 2.91 14.73
CA ARG A 42 0.68 3.26 14.32
C ARG A 42 1.48 2.05 13.84
N ILE A 43 1.36 0.91 14.52
CA ILE A 43 2.03 -0.33 14.14
C ILE A 43 1.50 -0.84 12.79
N GLN A 44 0.18 -0.94 12.65
CA GLN A 44 -0.46 -1.42 11.42
C GLN A 44 -0.16 -0.50 10.22
N GLN A 45 -0.13 0.81 10.44
CA GLN A 45 0.29 1.78 9.43
C GLN A 45 1.74 1.54 8.96
N LYS A 46 2.68 1.28 9.88
CA LYS A 46 4.07 0.91 9.52
C LYS A 46 4.13 -0.40 8.76
N THR A 47 3.35 -1.41 9.16
CA THR A 47 3.23 -2.67 8.44
C THR A 47 2.78 -2.45 7.00
N TYR A 48 1.74 -1.64 6.78
CA TYR A 48 1.30 -1.27 5.43
C TYR A 48 2.37 -0.53 4.63
N GLN A 49 3.16 0.34 5.26
CA GLN A 49 4.27 1.03 4.58
C GLN A 49 5.31 0.02 4.08
N VAL A 50 5.71 -0.95 4.90
CA VAL A 50 6.67 -2.00 4.53
C VAL A 50 6.11 -2.86 3.40
N ILE A 51 4.86 -3.32 3.50
CA ILE A 51 4.18 -4.10 2.45
C ILE A 51 4.19 -3.32 1.14
N ARG A 52 3.74 -2.05 1.14
CA ARG A 52 3.70 -1.21 -0.06
C ARG A 52 5.10 -0.98 -0.66
N TRP A 53 6.13 -0.85 0.17
CA TRP A 53 7.49 -0.70 -0.30
C TRP A 53 7.98 -1.97 -0.99
N LEU A 54 7.80 -3.14 -0.36
CA LEU A 54 8.18 -4.43 -0.93
C LEU A 54 7.42 -4.72 -2.24
N SER A 55 6.10 -4.50 -2.26
CA SER A 55 5.31 -4.68 -3.49
C SER A 55 5.78 -3.77 -4.62
N ARG A 56 6.23 -2.54 -4.31
CA ARG A 56 6.81 -1.64 -5.32
C ARG A 56 8.15 -2.15 -5.86
N GLN A 57 9.03 -2.66 -4.99
CA GLN A 57 10.30 -3.25 -5.42
C GLN A 57 10.06 -4.45 -6.34
N GLN A 58 9.11 -5.32 -5.98
CA GLN A 58 8.75 -6.47 -6.80
C GLN A 58 8.21 -6.05 -8.19
N LYS A 59 7.27 -5.08 -8.22
CA LYS A 59 6.75 -4.54 -9.50
C LYS A 59 7.84 -3.90 -10.34
N LYS A 60 8.77 -3.17 -9.73
CA LYS A 60 9.91 -2.57 -10.42
C LYS A 60 10.80 -3.64 -11.06
N SER A 61 11.15 -4.69 -10.32
CA SER A 61 11.95 -5.79 -10.85
C SER A 61 11.26 -6.52 -12.00
N GLN A 62 9.94 -6.74 -11.90
CA GLN A 62 9.15 -7.32 -12.99
C GLN A 62 9.15 -6.42 -14.25
N LEU A 63 8.99 -5.11 -14.07
CA LEU A 63 9.03 -4.15 -15.17
C LEU A 63 10.40 -4.11 -15.84
N GLU A 64 11.48 -4.11 -15.05
CA GLU A 64 12.86 -4.12 -15.56
C GLU A 64 13.15 -5.39 -16.37
N SER A 65 12.72 -6.56 -15.87
CA SER A 65 12.85 -7.82 -16.60
C SER A 65 12.07 -7.81 -17.91
N LEU A 66 10.82 -7.34 -17.89
CA LEU A 66 10.00 -7.23 -19.10
C LEU A 66 10.65 -6.28 -20.12
N HIS A 67 11.11 -5.12 -19.67
CA HIS A 67 11.79 -4.15 -20.52
C HIS A 67 13.06 -4.75 -21.15
N GLN A 68 13.88 -5.46 -20.38
CA GLN A 68 15.07 -6.12 -20.91
C GLN A 68 14.73 -7.16 -21.96
N SER A 69 13.68 -7.97 -21.74
CA SER A 69 13.22 -8.96 -22.72
C SER A 69 12.71 -8.31 -24.00
N LEU A 70 11.91 -7.25 -23.91
CA LEU A 70 11.37 -6.56 -25.08
C LEU A 70 12.47 -5.82 -25.88
N MET A 71 13.48 -5.27 -25.21
CA MET A 71 14.61 -4.63 -25.88
C MET A 71 15.53 -5.59 -26.64
N GLN A 72 15.43 -6.90 -26.41
CA GLN A 72 16.11 -7.91 -27.25
C GLN A 72 15.41 -8.09 -28.61
N GLU A 73 14.15 -7.66 -28.73
CA GLU A 73 13.45 -7.66 -30.01
C GLU A 73 13.83 -6.42 -30.81
N GLU A 74 14.55 -6.62 -31.92
CA GLU A 74 15.13 -5.53 -32.71
C GLU A 74 14.09 -4.52 -33.21
N LYS A 75 12.90 -4.98 -33.59
CA LYS A 75 11.80 -4.13 -34.04
C LYS A 75 11.31 -3.22 -32.91
N PHE A 76 11.01 -3.81 -31.75
CA PHE A 76 10.56 -3.08 -30.58
C PHE A 76 11.61 -2.05 -30.12
N ALA A 77 12.88 -2.46 -30.05
CA ALA A 77 13.97 -1.58 -29.66
C ALA A 77 14.12 -0.38 -30.62
N LYS A 78 13.99 -0.59 -31.93
CA LYS A 78 14.03 0.51 -32.92
C LYS A 78 12.86 1.47 -32.77
N GLU A 79 11.64 0.96 -32.58
CA GLU A 79 10.44 1.77 -32.40
C GLU A 79 10.51 2.62 -31.12
N VAL A 80 10.90 2.04 -29.99
CA VAL A 80 11.00 2.78 -28.72
C VAL A 80 12.10 3.85 -28.78
N ASN A 81 13.27 3.54 -29.33
CA ASN A 81 14.36 4.52 -29.46
C ASN A 81 14.02 5.68 -30.41
N ALA A 82 13.11 5.47 -31.37
CA ALA A 82 12.63 6.53 -32.25
C ALA A 82 11.73 7.56 -31.54
N ILE A 83 11.11 7.21 -30.41
CA ILE A 83 10.25 8.13 -29.62
C ILE A 83 11.09 9.16 -28.86
N PHE A 84 12.32 8.81 -28.49
CA PHE A 84 13.21 9.65 -27.68
C PHE A 84 14.30 10.37 -28.50
N LYS A 85 14.21 10.33 -29.84
CA LYS A 85 15.04 11.13 -30.76
C LYS A 85 14.30 12.39 -31.18
#